data_AF-Q4C2I0-F1
#
_entry.id   AF-Q4C2I0-F1
#
_cell.length_a   1.000
_cell.length_b   1.000
_cell.length_c   1.000
_cell.angle_alpha   90.00
_cell.angle_beta   90.00
_cell.angle_gamma   90.00
#
_symmetry.space_group_name_H-M   'P 1'
#
loop_
_entity.id
_entity.type
_entity.pdbx_description
1 polymer ?
#
loop_
_entity_poly.entity_id
_entity_poly.type
_entity_poly.pdbx_seq_one_letter_code
_entity_poly.pdbx_strand_id
1 'polypeptide(L)'
;MLKQIKSSVTNPTIADIYQNIESGKLVIIPDFQRKFVWTHDHQEEFIDTILKGYPFPEIYVCKGEVDLKKMRTTEWVIDGQQRLTTIKKYMDGKHDKTLKKSKNLRI
;
A
#
# COMPACT_ATOMS: atom_id res chain seq x y z
N MET A 1 -6.67 4.68 32.21
CA MET A 1 -6.45 5.50 31.00
C MET A 1 -5.92 4.60 29.90
N LEU A 2 -6.61 4.52 28.75
CA LEU A 2 -6.06 3.86 27.57
C LEU A 2 -4.82 4.62 27.12
N LYS A 3 -3.69 3.94 27.02
CA LYS A 3 -2.44 4.50 26.51
C LYS A 3 -2.68 4.81 25.03
N GLN A 4 -2.99 6.06 24.71
CA GLN A 4 -3.22 6.49 23.33
C GLN A 4 -1.97 6.15 22.51
N ILE A 5 -2.14 5.33 21.46
CA ILE A 5 -1.06 5.04 20.52
C ILE A 5 -0.76 6.36 19.82
N LYS A 6 0.43 6.93 20.07
CA LYS A 6 0.85 8.15 19.35
C LYS A 6 1.10 7.80 17.90
N SER A 7 0.22 8.24 17.01
CA SER A 7 0.41 8.15 15.56
C SER A 7 1.49 9.14 15.13
N SER A 8 2.45 8.67 14.33
CA SER A 8 3.40 9.52 13.62
C SER A 8 2.95 9.62 12.17
N VAL A 9 2.70 10.84 11.69
CA VAL A 9 2.36 11.08 10.28
C VAL A 9 3.65 11.24 9.51
N THR A 10 3.76 10.54 8.39
CA THR A 10 4.92 10.56 7.49
C THR A 10 4.44 10.70 6.05
N ASN A 11 5.25 11.31 5.18
CA ASN A 11 4.94 11.50 3.76
C ASN A 11 5.93 10.74 2.85
N PRO A 12 5.92 9.39 2.85
CA PRO A 12 6.76 8.61 1.94
C PRO A 12 6.25 8.72 0.50
N THR A 13 7.16 8.59 -0.47
CA THR A 13 6.77 8.48 -1.88
C THR A 13 6.16 7.11 -2.17
N ILE A 14 5.42 6.97 -3.28
CA ILE A 14 4.92 5.67 -3.73
C ILE A 14 6.07 4.68 -3.96
N ALA A 15 7.22 5.17 -4.44
CA ALA A 15 8.42 4.35 -4.62
C ALA A 15 8.96 3.82 -3.29
N ASP A 16 9.03 4.66 -2.25
CA ASP A 16 9.47 4.22 -0.90
C ASP A 16 8.54 3.15 -0.34
N ILE A 17 7.22 3.36 -0.48
CA ILE A 17 6.21 2.38 -0.05
C ILE A 17 6.39 1.06 -0.80
N TYR A 18 6.58 1.10 -2.12
CA TYR A 18 6.81 -0.09 -2.93
C TYR A 18 8.08 -0.85 -2.47
N GLN A 19 9.19 -0.15 -2.26
CA GLN A 19 10.42 -0.76 -1.75
C GLN A 19 10.24 -1.37 -0.35
N ASN A 20 9.50 -0.70 0.53
CA ASN A 20 9.17 -1.23 1.85
C ASN A 20 8.33 -2.52 1.77
N ILE A 21 7.40 -2.59 0.82
CA ILE A 21 6.61 -3.80 0.55
C ILE A 21 7.52 -4.92 0.02
N GLU A 22 8.32 -4.66 -1.00
CA GLU A 22 9.18 -5.66 -1.65
C GLU A 22 10.27 -6.20 -0.71
N SER A 23 10.83 -5.34 0.13
CA SER A 23 11.77 -5.77 1.18
C SER A 23 11.09 -6.55 2.31
N GLY A 24 9.76 -6.61 2.36
CA GLY A 24 8.97 -7.19 3.44
C GLY A 24 9.09 -6.40 4.75
N LYS A 25 9.45 -5.12 4.68
CA LYS A 25 9.42 -4.21 5.83
C LYS A 25 7.98 -3.79 6.12
N LEU A 26 7.17 -3.57 5.09
CA LEU A 26 5.74 -3.28 5.18
C LEU A 26 4.92 -4.50 4.75
N VAL A 27 4.20 -5.09 5.69
CA VAL A 27 3.31 -6.24 5.47
C VAL A 27 1.89 -5.72 5.23
N ILE A 28 1.41 -5.87 3.99
CA ILE A 28 0.09 -5.38 3.58
C ILE A 28 -1.05 -6.23 4.16
N ILE A 29 -0.84 -7.54 4.27
CA ILE A 29 -1.88 -8.50 4.67
C ILE A 29 -1.38 -9.31 5.88
N PRO A 30 -1.39 -8.72 7.10
CA PRO A 30 -1.24 -9.48 8.33
C PRO A 30 -2.47 -10.36 8.58
N ASP A 31 -2.37 -11.33 9.49
CA ASP A 31 -3.38 -12.39 9.70
C ASP A 31 -4.78 -11.89 10.05
N PHE A 32 -4.90 -10.69 10.63
CA PHE A 32 -6.18 -10.08 11.00
C PHE A 32 -6.85 -9.31 9.85
N GLN A 33 -6.16 -9.08 8.72
CA GLN A 33 -6.74 -8.39 7.57
C GLN A 33 -7.68 -9.30 6.78
N ARG A 34 -8.73 -8.69 6.24
CA ARG A 34 -9.67 -9.38 5.35
C ARG A 34 -9.03 -9.71 4.00
N LYS A 35 -9.65 -10.60 3.23
CA LYS A 35 -9.21 -10.88 1.85
C LYS A 35 -9.31 -9.63 0.97
N PHE A 36 -8.48 -9.56 -0.05
CA PHE A 36 -8.59 -8.52 -1.09
C PHE A 36 -9.91 -8.70 -1.86
N VAL A 37 -10.70 -7.62 -2.00
CA VAL A 37 -12.03 -7.66 -2.61
C VAL A 37 -12.26 -6.59 -3.68
N TRP A 38 -11.29 -5.71 -3.93
CA TRP A 38 -11.43 -4.74 -5.01
C TRP A 38 -11.48 -5.43 -6.37
N THR A 39 -12.48 -5.07 -7.16
CA THR A 39 -12.62 -5.49 -8.55
C THR A 39 -11.55 -4.82 -9.41
N HIS A 40 -11.46 -5.21 -10.68
CA HIS A 40 -10.61 -4.52 -11.63
C HIS A 40 -10.95 -3.03 -11.75
N ASP A 41 -12.25 -2.70 -11.83
CA ASP A 41 -12.70 -1.31 -12.01
C ASP A 41 -12.33 -0.42 -10.82
N HIS A 42 -12.48 -0.92 -9.59
CA HIS A 42 -12.01 -0.21 -8.39
C HIS A 42 -10.50 0.05 -8.42
N GLN A 43 -9.72 -0.90 -8.94
CA GLN A 43 -8.28 -0.75 -9.07
C GLN A 43 -7.93 0.30 -10.13
N GLU A 44 -8.59 0.29 -11.29
CA GLU A 44 -8.37 1.28 -12.34
C GLU A 44 -8.71 2.70 -11.87
N GLU A 45 -9.85 2.90 -11.22
CA GLU A 45 -10.28 4.21 -10.71
C GLU A 45 -9.32 4.76 -9.66
N PHE A 46 -8.81 3.88 -8.78
CA PHE A 46 -7.83 4.29 -7.79
C PHE A 46 -6.50 4.70 -8.42
N ILE A 47 -6.01 3.95 -9.41
CA ILE A 47 -4.79 4.32 -10.14
C ILE A 47 -5.00 5.62 -10.93
N ASP A 48 -6.15 5.81 -11.57
CA ASP A 48 -6.49 7.06 -12.25
C ASP A 48 -6.49 8.27 -11.29
N THR A 49 -7.00 8.08 -10.07
CA THR A 49 -6.95 9.09 -8.99
C THR A 49 -5.51 9.49 -8.66
N ILE A 50 -4.61 8.50 -8.52
CA ILE A 50 -3.18 8.73 -8.25
C ILE A 50 -2.52 9.48 -9.41
N LEU A 51 -2.73 9.02 -10.66
CA LEU A 51 -2.09 9.61 -11.84
C LEU A 51 -2.56 11.06 -12.09
N LYS A 52 -3.79 11.39 -11.69
CA LYS A 52 -4.33 12.75 -11.75
C LYS A 52 -3.87 13.64 -10.58
N GLY A 53 -3.15 13.09 -9.60
CA GLY A 53 -2.70 13.84 -8.43
C GLY A 53 -3.82 14.20 -7.45
N TYR A 54 -4.94 13.49 -7.49
CA TYR A 54 -6.02 13.71 -6.53
C TYR A 54 -5.68 13.11 -5.16
N PRO A 55 -6.06 13.78 -4.06
CA PRO A 55 -5.82 13.26 -2.72
C PRO A 55 -6.64 11.99 -2.47
N PHE A 56 -6.07 11.04 -1.74
CA PHE A 56 -6.75 9.86 -1.24
C PHE A 56 -6.50 9.69 0.27
N PRO A 57 -7.33 8.91 0.98
CA PRO A 57 -7.21 8.77 2.44
C PRO A 57 -5.86 8.20 2.88
N GLU A 58 -5.42 8.61 4.08
CA GLU A 58 -4.20 8.15 4.72
C GLU A 58 -4.10 6.61 4.82
N ILE A 59 -2.88 6.12 5.00
CA ILE A 59 -2.59 4.72 5.24
C ILE A 59 -2.16 4.58 6.70
N TYR A 60 -2.82 3.70 7.44
CA TYR A 60 -2.51 3.46 8.84
C TYR A 60 -1.71 2.17 9.00
N VAL A 61 -0.61 2.25 9.73
CA VAL A 61 0.27 1.12 10.04
C VAL A 61 0.55 1.05 11.53
N CYS A 62 0.81 -0.16 12.02
CA CYS A 62 1.37 -0.40 13.35
C CYS A 62 2.70 -1.14 13.26
N LYS A 63 3.44 -1.17 14.36
CA LYS A 63 4.63 -2.01 14.48
C LYS A 63 4.19 -3.48 14.51
N GLY A 64 4.82 -4.28 13.66
CA GLY A 64 4.69 -5.72 13.63
C GLY A 64 5.83 -6.40 14.39
N GLU A 65 6.27 -7.53 13.85
CA GLU A 65 7.36 -8.34 14.40
C GLU A 65 8.72 -7.63 14.36
N VAL A 66 9.52 -7.91 15.39
CA VAL A 66 10.91 -7.47 15.50
C VAL A 66 11.82 -8.67 15.23
N ASP A 67 12.58 -8.60 14.13
CA ASP A 67 13.65 -9.53 13.84
C ASP A 67 14.95 -8.98 14.43
N LEU A 68 15.34 -9.55 15.58
CA LEU A 68 16.57 -9.17 16.30
C LEU A 68 17.85 -9.59 15.53
N LYS A 69 17.78 -10.61 14.67
CA LYS A 69 18.95 -11.06 13.89
C LYS A 69 19.24 -10.08 12.75
N LYS A 70 18.19 -9.58 12.11
CA LYS A 70 18.28 -8.58 11.04
C LYS A 70 18.22 -7.14 11.53
N MET A 71 18.12 -6.94 12.86
CA MET A 71 17.91 -5.63 13.49
C MET A 71 16.80 -4.81 12.81
N ARG A 72 15.70 -5.48 12.47
CA ARG A 72 14.62 -4.91 11.65
C ARG A 72 13.28 -5.06 12.35
N THR A 73 12.51 -3.99 12.39
CA THR A 73 11.09 -4.02 12.79
C THR A 73 10.24 -3.96 11.53
N THR A 74 9.27 -4.86 11.42
CA THR A 74 8.24 -4.81 10.37
C THR A 74 7.12 -3.85 10.76
N GLU A 75 6.39 -3.40 9.76
CA GLU A 75 5.19 -2.59 9.89
C GLU A 75 4.02 -3.35 9.29
N TRP A 76 2.89 -3.34 9.97
CA TRP A 76 1.67 -4.04 9.57
C TRP A 76 0.59 -3.04 9.23
N VAL A 77 -0.07 -3.23 8.09
CA VAL A 77 -1.15 -2.35 7.64
C VAL A 77 -2.41 -2.58 8.48
N ILE A 78 -2.93 -1.50 9.07
CA ILE A 78 -4.22 -1.47 9.76
C ILE A 78 -5.33 -1.02 8.80
N ASP A 79 -5.06 0.01 8.00
CA ASP A 79 -5.98 0.52 6.98
C ASP A 79 -5.25 0.84 5.67
N GLY A 80 -5.96 0.72 4.55
CA GLY A 80 -5.40 0.98 3.22
C GLY A 80 -4.86 -0.26 2.51
N GLN A 81 -5.15 -1.46 3.03
CA GLN A 81 -4.78 -2.74 2.43
C GLN A 81 -5.10 -2.82 0.92
N GLN A 82 -6.33 -2.45 0.53
CA GLN A 82 -6.78 -2.53 -0.87
C GLN A 82 -6.02 -1.51 -1.76
N ARG A 83 -5.79 -0.30 -1.23
CA ARG A 83 -5.01 0.76 -1.90
C ARG A 83 -3.57 0.32 -2.16
N LEU A 84 -2.88 -0.14 -1.11
CA LEU A 84 -1.49 -0.60 -1.20
C LEU A 84 -1.35 -1.85 -2.09
N THR A 85 -2.29 -2.80 -1.99
CA THR A 85 -2.28 -3.98 -2.87
C THR A 85 -2.43 -3.58 -4.33
N THR A 86 -3.28 -2.59 -4.63
CA THR A 86 -3.49 -2.07 -5.98
C THR A 86 -2.23 -1.39 -6.52
N ILE A 87 -1.59 -0.54 -5.71
CA ILE A 87 -0.30 0.08 -6.05
C ILE A 87 0.76 -0.99 -6.33
N LYS A 88 0.87 -2.00 -5.46
CA LYS A 88 1.85 -3.09 -5.64
C LYS A 88 1.59 -3.84 -6.94
N LYS A 89 0.35 -4.29 -7.18
CA LYS A 89 -0.03 -4.95 -8.45
C LYS A 89 0.30 -4.08 -9.65
N TYR A 90 0.16 -2.76 -9.50
CA TYR A 90 0.52 -1.81 -10.52
C TYR A 90 1.99 -1.78 -10.87
N MET A 91 2.83 -1.66 -9.86
CA MET A 91 4.28 -1.64 -10.03
C MET A 91 4.83 -3.01 -10.48
N ASP A 92 4.24 -4.12 -10.03
CA ASP A 92 4.59 -5.49 -10.45
C ASP A 92 4.22 -5.77 -11.94
N GLY A 93 3.45 -4.90 -12.60
CA GLY A 93 2.94 -5.12 -13.96
C GLY A 93 1.90 -6.25 -14.07
N LYS A 94 1.33 -6.71 -12.93
CA LYS A 94 0.38 -7.83 -12.86
C LYS A 94 -1.07 -7.37 -13.05
N HIS A 95 -1.34 -6.78 -14.21
CA HIS A 95 -2.69 -6.40 -14.61
C HIS A 95 -3.22 -7.36 -15.66
N ASP A 96 -4.33 -8.03 -15.34
CA ASP A 96 -5.00 -8.98 -16.25
C ASP A 96 -5.55 -8.29 -17.51
N LYS A 97 -5.75 -6.97 -17.46
CA LYS A 97 -6.08 -6.13 -18.61
C LYS A 97 -5.16 -4.92 -18.61
N THR A 98 -4.57 -4.62 -19.75
CA THR A 98 -3.85 -3.35 -19.96
C THR A 98 -4.77 -2.22 -19.54
N LEU A 99 -4.34 -1.40 -18.58
CA LEU A 99 -5.10 -0.25 -18.10
C LEU A 99 -5.52 0.59 -19.29
N LYS A 100 -6.82 0.58 -19.61
CA LYS A 100 -7.32 1.12 -20.88
C LYS A 100 -7.04 2.63 -21.00
N LYS A 101 -6.95 3.32 -19.87
CA LYS A 101 -6.70 4.77 -19.76
C LYS A 101 -5.22 5.17 -19.65
N SER A 102 -4.30 4.24 -19.40
CA SER A 102 -2.86 4.54 -19.25
C SER A 102 -2.11 4.62 -20.60
N LYS A 103 -2.74 4.22 -21.72
CA LYS A 103 -2.10 4.28 -23.06
C LYS A 103 -1.59 5.67 -23.47
N ASN A 104 -2.03 6.75 -22.82
CA ASN A 104 -1.62 8.12 -23.13
C ASN A 104 -0.62 8.73 -22.15
N LEU A 105 -0.18 8.03 -21.10
CA LEU A 105 0.79 8.56 -20.15
C LEU A 105 1.88 7.51 -19.91
N ARG A 106 2.79 7.40 -20.88
CA ARG A 106 4.11 6.80 -20.64
C ARG A 106 4.94 7.83 -19.90
N ILE A 107 5.29 7.52 -18.66
CA ILE A 107 6.38 8.18 -17.93
C ILE A 107 7.69 7.56 -18.41
#